data_AF-A0A419EG58-F1
#
_entry.id   AF-A0A419EG58-F1
#
_cell.length_a   1.000
_cell.length_b   1.000
_cell.length_c   1.000
_cell.angle_alpha   90.00
_cell.angle_beta   90.00
_cell.angle_gamma   90.00
#
_symmetry.space_group_name_H-M   'P 1'
#
loop_
_entity.id
_entity.type
_entity.pdbx_description
1 polymer ?
#
loop_
_entity_poly.entity_id
_entity_poly.type
_entity_poly.pdbx_seq_one_letter_code
_entity_poly.pdbx_strand_id
1 'polypeptide(L)'
;MKQIRAVPDDTIALTVDVSSVWEAKMSAIRCHRTQLGESPILDAPEAKQRLFLGTEHFCLSSSRPAPDGKVANLRDWLANETEQS
;
A
#
# COMPACT_ATOMS: atom_id res chain seq x y z
N MET A 1 -20.71 2.68 -12.86
CA MET A 1 -19.45 1.97 -12.50
C MET A 1 -18.82 2.70 -11.32
N LYS A 2 -18.50 2.01 -10.23
CA LYS A 2 -17.74 2.62 -9.11
C LYS A 2 -16.35 2.97 -9.65
N GLN A 3 -16.02 4.25 -9.66
CA GLN A 3 -14.73 4.75 -10.12
C GLN A 3 -13.61 4.22 -9.21
N ILE A 4 -12.54 3.69 -9.79
CA ILE A 4 -11.33 3.31 -9.04
C ILE A 4 -10.71 4.59 -8.47
N ARG A 5 -10.47 4.60 -7.16
CA ARG A 5 -9.76 5.69 -6.49
C ARG A 5 -8.28 5.33 -6.44
N ALA A 6 -7.53 5.88 -7.39
CA ALA A 6 -6.08 5.77 -7.41
C ALA A 6 -5.45 6.84 -6.49
N VAL A 7 -4.20 6.59 -6.09
CA VAL A 7 -3.34 7.55 -5.38
C VAL A 7 -2.07 7.77 -6.19
N PRO A 8 -1.40 8.93 -6.08
CA PRO A 8 -0.09 9.15 -6.71
C PRO A 8 0.99 8.23 -6.14
N ASP A 9 1.91 7.76 -6.98
CA ASP A 9 2.94 6.79 -6.60
C ASP A 9 3.88 7.31 -5.49
N ASP A 10 4.14 8.63 -5.46
CA ASP A 10 4.97 9.28 -4.44
C ASP A 10 4.35 9.26 -3.02
N THR A 11 3.06 8.93 -2.91
CA THR A 11 2.37 8.76 -1.63
C THR A 11 2.41 7.32 -1.10
N ILE A 12 2.88 6.37 -1.91
CA ILE A 12 2.99 4.96 -1.52
C ILE A 12 4.20 4.79 -0.61
N ALA A 13 3.96 4.42 0.63
CA ALA A 13 5.00 4.20 1.63
C ALA A 13 5.52 2.76 1.65
N LEU A 14 4.69 1.79 1.22
CA LEU A 14 5.02 0.38 1.21
C LEU A 14 4.40 -0.31 0.00
N THR A 15 5.19 -1.17 -0.63
CA THR A 15 4.75 -2.07 -1.70
C THR A 15 5.04 -3.51 -1.29
N VAL A 16 4.05 -4.38 -1.44
CA VAL A 16 4.15 -5.81 -1.11
C VAL A 16 3.85 -6.62 -2.35
N ASP A 17 4.83 -7.40 -2.81
CA ASP A 17 4.59 -8.44 -3.81
C ASP A 17 3.84 -9.61 -3.16
N VAL A 18 2.66 -9.92 -3.69
CA VAL A 18 1.81 -11.01 -3.17
C VAL A 18 1.88 -12.27 -4.02
N SER A 19 2.82 -12.35 -4.97
CA SER A 19 2.96 -13.50 -5.88
C SER A 19 3.13 -14.83 -5.14
N SER A 20 3.83 -14.84 -4.00
CA SER A 20 4.05 -16.03 -3.17
C SER A 20 2.78 -16.55 -2.49
N VAL A 21 1.77 -15.70 -2.28
CA VAL A 21 0.50 -16.02 -1.61
C VAL A 21 -0.70 -15.90 -2.54
N TRP A 22 -0.46 -15.86 -3.85
CA TRP A 22 -1.47 -15.64 -4.88
C TRP A 22 -2.68 -16.57 -4.76
N GLU A 23 -2.46 -17.88 -4.61
CA GLU A 23 -3.55 -18.86 -4.53
C GLU A 23 -4.41 -18.67 -3.28
N ALA A 24 -3.79 -18.34 -2.14
CA ALA A 24 -4.53 -18.05 -0.90
C ALA A 24 -5.39 -16.79 -1.06
N LYS A 25 -4.85 -15.73 -1.67
CA LYS A 25 -5.58 -14.49 -1.98
C LYS A 25 -6.76 -14.75 -2.91
N MET A 26 -6.54 -15.49 -4.01
CA MET A 26 -7.60 -15.80 -4.97
C MET A 26 -8.70 -16.67 -4.36
N SER A 27 -8.34 -17.63 -3.50
CA SER A 27 -9.31 -18.43 -2.75
C SER A 27 -10.17 -17.54 -1.83
N ALA A 28 -9.53 -16.66 -1.06
CA ALA A 28 -10.24 -15.73 -0.18
C ALA A 28 -11.20 -14.83 -0.97
N ILE A 29 -10.76 -14.23 -2.07
CA ILE A 29 -11.61 -13.41 -2.95
C ILE A 29 -12.82 -14.21 -3.44
N ARG A 30 -12.63 -15.45 -3.90
CA ARG A 30 -13.71 -16.30 -4.43
C ARG A 30 -14.77 -16.69 -3.39
N CYS A 31 -14.45 -16.66 -2.10
CA CYS A 31 -15.43 -16.86 -1.04
C CYS A 31 -16.50 -15.75 -1.01
N HIS A 32 -16.21 -14.55 -1.50
CA HIS A 32 -17.11 -13.40 -1.54
C HIS A 32 -18.08 -13.43 -2.73
N ARG A 33 -18.69 -14.60 -3.02
CA ARG A 33 -19.46 -14.87 -4.26
C ARG A 33 -20.50 -13.79 -4.63
N THR A 34 -21.19 -13.21 -3.66
CA THR A 34 -22.22 -12.18 -3.88
C THR A 34 -21.66 -10.81 -4.23
N GLN A 35 -20.36 -10.58 -4.01
CA GLN A 35 -19.64 -9.33 -4.28
C GLN A 35 -18.74 -9.44 -5.52
N LEU A 36 -18.44 -10.65 -5.99
CA LEU A 36 -17.52 -10.86 -7.13
C LEU A 36 -17.98 -10.19 -8.42
N GLY A 37 -19.29 -10.16 -8.67
CA GLY A 37 -19.88 -9.51 -9.85
C GLY A 37 -19.66 -7.99 -9.91
N GLU A 38 -19.15 -7.39 -8.83
CA GLU A 38 -18.83 -5.96 -8.79
C GLU A 38 -17.41 -5.63 -9.26
N SER A 39 -16.58 -6.65 -9.55
CA SER A 39 -15.15 -6.49 -9.80
C SER A 39 -14.73 -7.06 -11.17
N PRO A 40 -14.75 -6.24 -12.24
CA PRO A 40 -14.44 -6.68 -13.61
C PRO A 40 -13.05 -7.30 -13.80
N ILE A 41 -12.12 -7.04 -12.87
CA ILE A 41 -10.77 -7.60 -12.95
C ILE A 41 -10.78 -9.13 -12.80
N LEU A 42 -11.75 -9.71 -12.10
CA LEU A 42 -11.80 -11.16 -11.85
C LEU A 42 -12.19 -11.97 -13.09
N ASP A 43 -12.83 -11.33 -14.08
CA ASP A 43 -13.16 -11.90 -15.38
C ASP A 43 -12.05 -11.69 -16.43
N ALA A 44 -11.03 -10.89 -16.11
CA ALA A 44 -9.92 -10.62 -17.03
C ALA A 44 -8.97 -11.83 -17.13
N PRO A 45 -8.16 -11.94 -18.21
CA PRO A 45 -7.08 -12.91 -18.29
C PRO A 45 -6.16 -12.86 -17.06
N GLU A 46 -5.65 -14.01 -16.62
CA GLU A 46 -4.85 -14.12 -15.39
C GLU A 46 -3.64 -13.15 -15.37
N ALA A 47 -2.99 -12.93 -16.51
CA ALA A 47 -1.89 -11.96 -16.61
C ALA A 47 -2.33 -10.54 -16.19
N LYS A 48 -3.55 -10.11 -16.54
CA LYS A 48 -4.12 -8.84 -16.11
C LYS A 48 -4.53 -8.87 -14.64
N GLN A 49 -5.07 -9.99 -14.18
CA GLN A 49 -5.37 -10.18 -12.75
C GLN A 49 -4.11 -10.02 -11.90
N ARG A 50 -3.01 -10.67 -12.30
CA ARG A 50 -1.71 -10.56 -11.61
C ARG A 50 -1.13 -9.16 -11.69
N LEU A 51 -1.25 -8.47 -12.82
CA LEU A 51 -0.82 -7.08 -12.93
C LEU A 51 -1.55 -6.16 -11.93
N PHE A 52 -2.84 -6.42 -11.68
CA PHE A 52 -3.67 -5.56 -10.83
C PHE A 52 -3.71 -5.99 -9.35
N LEU A 53 -3.74 -7.30 -9.08
CA LEU A 53 -3.90 -7.88 -7.75
C LEU A 53 -2.60 -8.50 -7.20
N GLY A 54 -1.56 -8.63 -8.02
CA GLY A 54 -0.29 -9.28 -7.67
C GLY A 54 0.64 -8.42 -6.83
N THR A 55 0.32 -7.14 -6.65
CA THR A 55 1.06 -6.22 -5.78
C THR A 55 0.08 -5.38 -4.99
N GLU A 56 0.36 -5.18 -3.71
CA GLU A 56 -0.42 -4.34 -2.82
C GLU A 56 0.38 -3.11 -2.40
N HIS A 57 -0.26 -1.95 -2.44
CA HIS A 57 0.34 -0.66 -2.14
C HIS A 57 -0.35 -0.02 -0.94
N PHE A 58 0.44 0.53 -0.03
CA PHE A 58 -0.05 1.12 1.21
C PHE A 58 0.50 2.54 1.38
N CYS A 59 -0.39 3.47 1.73
CA CYS A 59 -0.03 4.83 2.17
C CYS A 59 0.14 4.84 3.70
N LEU A 60 1.12 5.59 4.20
CA LEU A 60 1.29 5.78 5.63
C LEU A 60 0.31 6.84 6.13
N SER A 61 -0.72 6.44 6.89
CA SER A 61 -1.71 7.40 7.43
C SER A 61 -1.18 8.27 8.56
N SER A 62 -0.18 7.78 9.29
CA SER A 62 0.44 8.47 10.42
C SER A 62 1.83 7.90 10.66
N SER A 63 2.82 8.78 10.85
CA SER A 63 4.16 8.36 11.29
C SER A 63 4.12 7.85 12.72
N ARG A 64 4.69 6.68 12.97
CA ARG A 64 4.94 6.23 14.34
C ARG A 64 6.04 7.12 14.94
N PRO A 65 5.87 7.67 16.16
CA PRO A 65 6.99 8.27 16.85
C PRO A 65 8.07 7.20 17.08
N ALA A 66 9.34 7.59 17.05
CA ALA A 66 10.44 6.68 17.36
C ALA A 66 10.23 6.04 18.75
N PRO A 67 10.83 4.87 19.03
CA PRO A 67 10.68 4.17 20.31
C PRO A 67 11.05 5.04 21.53
N ASP A 68 11.82 6.11 21.34
CA ASP A 68 12.27 7.09 22.34
C ASP A 68 11.52 8.45 22.25
N GLY A 69 10.47 8.55 21.45
CA GLY A 69 9.69 9.79 21.25
C GLY A 69 10.43 10.86 20.45
N LYS A 70 11.66 10.63 19.97
CA LYS A 70 12.37 11.57 19.13
C LYS A 70 11.96 11.33 17.69
N VAL A 71 11.11 12.20 17.18
CA VAL A 71 10.93 12.30 15.72
C VAL A 71 12.31 12.64 15.17
N ALA A 72 12.96 11.68 14.50
CA ALA A 72 14.22 11.90 13.80
C ALA A 72 13.94 12.76 12.56
N ASN A 73 13.49 13.99 12.79
CA ASN A 73 13.39 14.98 11.76
C ASN A 73 14.79 15.54 11.58
N LEU A 74 15.46 15.10 10.52
CA LEU A 74 16.81 15.55 10.18
C LEU A 74 16.90 17.09 10.11
N ARG A 75 15.78 17.76 9.75
CA ARG A 75 15.66 19.23 9.78
C ARG A 75 15.73 19.81 11.19
N ASP A 76 15.10 19.17 12.16
CA ASP A 76 15.12 19.62 13.57
C ASP A 76 16.50 19.39 14.19
N TRP A 77 17.23 18.35 13.75
CA TRP A 77 18.60 18.11 14.18
C TRP A 77 19.58 19.17 13.66
N LEU A 78 19.51 19.51 12.36
CA LEU A 78 20.38 20.51 11.74
C LEU A 78 20.16 21.93 12.28
N ALA A 79 18.95 22.28 12.70
CA ALA A 79 18.66 23.60 13.27
C ALA A 79 19.30 23.83 14.65
N ASN A 80 19.52 22.76 15.42
CA ASN A 80 20.03 22.83 16.79
C ASN A 80 21.57 22.94 16.87
N GLU A 81 22.32 22.71 15.78
CA GLU A 81 23.78 22.86 15.79
C GLU A 81 24.24 24.31 15.61
N THR A 82 23.36 25.21 15.16
CA THR A 82 23.70 26.62 14.89
C THR A 82 23.70 27.53 16.13
N GLU A 83 23.29 27.06 17.31
CA GLU A 83 23.24 27.87 18.55
C GLU A 83 24.43 27.65 19.51
N GLN A 84 25.43 26.86 19.12
CA GLN A 84 26.67 26.69 19.89
C GLN A 84 27.90 27.10 19.06
N SER A 85 28.09 28.40 18.85
CA SER A 85 29.39 29.01 18.51
C SER A 85 29.50 30.39 19.14
#